data_AF-A0AA51S5L7-F1
#
_entry.id   AF-A0AA51S5L7-F1
#
_cell.length_a   1.000
_cell.length_b   1.000
_cell.length_c   1.000
_cell.angle_alpha   90.00
_cell.angle_beta   90.00
_cell.angle_gamma   90.00
#
_symmetry.space_group_name_H-M   'P 1'
#
loop_
_entity.id
_entity.type
_entity.pdbx_description
1 polymer ?
#
loop_
_entity_poly.entity_id
_entity_poly.type
_entity_poly.pdbx_seq_one_letter_code
_entity_poly.pdbx_strand_id
1 'polypeptide(L)'
;MLILVFVSLVSLLAPFYIGIFALFTYLTTKRSEWLYVFFISFILLFCNMNLHKEAWAFGDFLGIGNDLGWYSTQWFAFNNYQYGFLSIFDEDYAIFINDGFLVQPKISEPIYHGYSYFFSKLTNGNYIFYTYTITLFIYLPACIVIYKILDSAKFSEVLIALALMFFIFYSMKFTNMFNMIRHYCSGSFLIITLFFLYFDKIRFAIFFGVIASLTHNAAVVVCAIYFVVYYVTASDERSNRYKILYVVMGSAAISILYLLVYYATFTNYEELDDRGSGILFKLLDVAIVLLSIFAYMVRRKSTFDKMWFYYIGIIVLICFMHTTNFLQLRYYAYFDYFRWIGLVYIFSLILRVVRLKLLFFSLSLIAFILFLWYRIYISDFDFNGMFHHYFFIKF
;
A
#
# COMPACT_ATOMS: atom_id res chain seq x y z
N MET A 1 -1.73 7.78 29.65
CA MET A 1 -0.93 8.69 28.80
C MET A 1 0.57 8.48 29.00
N LEU A 2 1.12 8.66 30.20
CA LEU A 2 2.57 8.45 30.47
C LEU A 2 3.11 7.08 30.05
N ILE A 3 2.38 6.00 30.35
CA ILE A 3 2.77 4.64 29.94
C ILE A 3 2.82 4.51 28.41
N LEU A 4 1.88 5.12 27.68
CA LEU A 4 1.87 5.07 26.22
C LEU A 4 3.04 5.86 25.63
N VAL A 5 3.33 7.06 26.17
CA VAL A 5 4.50 7.85 25.77
C VAL A 5 5.79 7.06 26.02
N PHE A 6 5.93 6.45 27.20
CA PHE A 6 7.08 5.63 27.53
C PHE A 6 7.24 4.45 26.57
N VAL A 7 6.16 3.69 26.32
CA VAL A 7 6.19 2.55 25.39
C VAL A 7 6.52 3.00 23.96
N SER A 8 5.99 4.14 23.51
CA SER A 8 6.34 4.72 22.20
C SER A 8 7.80 5.15 22.12
N LEU A 9 8.40 5.66 23.20
CA LEU A 9 9.83 5.98 23.22
C LEU A 9 10.67 4.69 23.17
N VAL A 10 10.28 3.64 23.90
CA VAL A 10 10.96 2.34 23.86
C VAL A 10 10.80 1.66 22.49
N SER A 11 9.72 1.93 21.74
CA SER A 11 9.58 1.41 20.36
C SER A 11 10.64 1.93 19.40
N LEU A 12 11.34 3.02 19.72
CA LEU A 12 12.51 3.48 18.96
C LEU A 12 13.72 2.56 19.16
N LEU A 13 13.79 1.83 20.28
CA LEU A 13 14.91 0.93 20.56
C LEU A 13 14.60 -0.50 20.12
N ALA A 14 13.39 -0.97 20.41
CA ALA A 14 12.98 -2.36 20.23
C ALA A 14 11.60 -2.48 19.53
N PRO A 15 11.46 -1.96 18.29
CA PRO A 15 10.17 -1.84 17.61
C PRO A 15 9.41 -3.17 17.51
N PHE A 16 10.09 -4.28 17.20
CA PHE A 16 9.46 -5.58 17.04
C PHE A 16 8.77 -6.05 18.34
N TYR A 17 9.50 -6.08 19.45
CA TYR A 17 8.99 -6.59 20.73
C TYR A 17 7.86 -5.71 21.27
N ILE A 18 7.99 -4.39 21.14
CA ILE A 18 6.95 -3.45 21.56
C ILE A 18 5.70 -3.58 20.70
N GLY A 19 5.85 -3.79 19.39
CA GLY A 19 4.72 -4.04 18.50
C GLY A 19 3.94 -5.30 18.89
N ILE A 20 4.64 -6.41 19.14
CA ILE A 20 4.02 -7.66 19.58
C ILE A 20 3.31 -7.47 20.93
N PHE A 21 3.98 -6.84 21.90
CA PHE A 21 3.41 -6.56 23.21
C PHE A 21 2.14 -5.69 23.13
N ALA A 22 2.19 -4.63 22.32
CA ALA A 22 1.07 -3.73 22.12
C ALA A 22 -0.14 -4.48 21.51
N LEU A 23 0.10 -5.38 20.58
CA LEU A 23 -0.94 -6.18 19.95
C LEU A 23 -1.65 -7.12 20.93
N PHE A 24 -0.92 -7.83 21.79
CA PHE A 24 -1.53 -8.64 22.86
C PHE A 24 -2.26 -7.76 23.88
N THR A 25 -1.69 -6.60 24.23
CA THR A 25 -2.33 -5.66 25.16
C THR A 25 -3.62 -5.06 24.58
N TYR A 26 -3.67 -4.82 23.27
CA TYR A 26 -4.89 -4.44 22.58
C TYR A 26 -5.97 -5.54 22.71
N LEU A 27 -5.61 -6.81 22.50
CA LEU A 27 -6.57 -7.91 22.60
C LEU A 27 -7.12 -8.10 24.02
N THR A 28 -6.35 -7.78 25.06
CA THR A 28 -6.81 -7.90 26.46
C THR A 28 -7.57 -6.66 26.93
N THR A 29 -7.05 -5.46 26.65
CA THR A 29 -7.61 -4.20 27.18
C THR A 29 -8.64 -3.56 26.27
N LYS A 30 -8.66 -3.93 24.98
CA LYS A 30 -9.54 -3.37 23.93
C LYS A 30 -9.38 -1.86 23.71
N ARG A 31 -8.27 -1.31 24.17
CA ARG A 31 -7.92 0.12 24.05
C ARG A 31 -7.21 0.36 22.73
N SER A 32 -7.78 1.21 21.89
CA SER A 32 -7.29 1.47 20.52
C SER A 32 -5.92 2.15 20.49
N GLU A 33 -5.51 2.78 21.59
CA GLU A 33 -4.19 3.37 21.73
C GLU A 33 -3.07 2.35 21.51
N TRP A 34 -3.29 1.10 21.92
CA TRP A 34 -2.32 0.02 21.69
C TRP A 34 -2.21 -0.39 20.23
N LEU A 35 -3.27 -0.22 19.41
CA LEU A 35 -3.15 -0.41 17.97
C LEU A 35 -2.26 0.65 17.34
N TYR A 36 -2.35 1.92 17.79
CA TYR A 36 -1.47 2.96 17.29
C TYR A 36 0.00 2.69 17.64
N VAL A 37 0.27 2.22 18.85
CA VAL A 37 1.61 1.76 19.24
C VAL A 37 2.06 0.61 18.34
N PHE A 38 1.21 -0.39 18.11
CA PHE A 38 1.50 -1.50 17.19
C PHE A 38 1.85 -1.01 15.77
N PHE A 39 1.09 -0.06 15.20
CA PHE A 39 1.38 0.51 13.88
C PHE A 39 2.73 1.19 13.85
N ILE A 40 2.97 2.12 14.79
CA ILE A 40 4.20 2.90 14.84
C ILE A 40 5.41 1.98 15.02
N SER A 41 5.32 1.01 15.94
CA SER A 41 6.35 0.01 16.17
C SER A 41 6.74 -0.76 14.91
N PHE A 42 5.78 -1.35 14.20
CA PHE A 42 6.11 -2.14 13.00
C PHE A 42 6.49 -1.29 11.80
N ILE A 43 6.00 -0.06 11.70
CA ILE A 43 6.47 0.88 10.68
C ILE A 43 7.92 1.29 10.96
N LEU A 44 8.30 1.55 12.20
CA LEU A 44 9.70 1.81 12.59
C LEU A 44 10.60 0.61 12.30
N LEU A 45 10.13 -0.62 12.53
CA LEU A 45 10.83 -1.83 12.11
C LEU A 45 11.10 -1.81 10.60
N PHE A 46 10.09 -1.49 9.78
CA PHE A 46 10.27 -1.39 8.34
C PHE A 46 11.16 -0.23 7.92
N CYS A 47 11.12 0.92 8.60
CA CYS A 47 12.07 2.00 8.38
C CYS A 47 13.51 1.50 8.58
N ASN A 48 13.77 0.79 9.69
CA ASN A 48 15.07 0.22 10.00
C ASN A 48 15.52 -0.80 8.93
N MET A 49 14.63 -1.70 8.52
CA MET A 49 14.92 -2.66 7.44
C MET A 49 15.23 -1.97 6.11
N ASN A 50 14.49 -0.92 5.76
CA ASN A 50 14.70 -0.20 4.51
C ASN A 50 15.99 0.64 4.50
N LEU A 51 16.43 1.18 5.65
CA LEU A 51 17.76 1.79 5.75
C LEU A 51 18.87 0.77 5.47
N HIS A 52 18.74 -0.44 6.01
CA HIS A 52 19.72 -1.50 5.82
C HIS A 52 19.75 -2.05 4.39
N LYS A 53 18.59 -2.06 3.70
CA LYS A 53 18.48 -2.32 2.26
C LYS A 53 19.33 -1.34 1.44
N GLU A 54 19.44 -0.10 1.89
CA GLU A 54 20.06 1.00 1.11
C GLU A 54 21.56 1.15 1.31
N ALA A 55 22.15 0.54 2.35
CA ALA A 55 23.61 0.48 2.50
C ALA A 55 24.31 -0.19 1.30
N TRP A 56 23.58 -1.02 0.54
CA TRP A 56 24.01 -1.60 -0.73
C TRP A 56 23.80 -0.66 -1.93
N ALA A 57 22.73 0.15 -1.91
CA ALA A 57 22.37 1.07 -3.00
C ALA A 57 23.35 2.25 -3.18
N PHE A 58 24.12 2.60 -2.13
CA PHE A 58 25.19 3.61 -2.22
C PHE A 58 26.58 3.02 -2.51
N GLY A 59 26.78 1.72 -2.26
CA GLY A 59 28.05 1.03 -2.47
C GLY A 59 28.29 0.63 -3.93
N ASP A 60 27.23 0.21 -4.62
CA ASP A 60 27.22 -0.03 -6.06
C ASP A 60 26.30 1.00 -6.73
N PHE A 61 26.87 2.14 -7.13
CA PHE A 61 26.17 3.25 -7.82
C PHE A 61 25.44 2.84 -9.13
N LEU A 62 25.52 1.57 -9.52
CA LEU A 62 25.07 1.02 -10.79
C LEU A 62 24.65 -0.47 -10.65
N GLY A 63 23.86 -0.82 -9.63
CA GLY A 63 23.25 -2.16 -9.51
C GLY A 63 21.79 -2.24 -10.00
N ILE A 64 21.57 -2.49 -11.30
CA ILE A 64 20.34 -2.97 -11.96
C ILE A 64 19.02 -2.18 -11.71
N GLY A 65 18.68 -1.28 -12.63
CA GLY A 65 17.28 -0.95 -13.00
C GLY A 65 16.30 -0.44 -11.92
N ASN A 66 16.76 0.10 -10.78
CA ASN A 66 15.86 0.40 -9.67
C ASN A 66 15.44 1.89 -9.58
N ASP A 67 14.14 2.14 -9.70
CA ASP A 67 13.42 3.38 -9.38
C ASP A 67 13.91 4.06 -8.08
N LEU A 68 14.35 3.27 -7.08
CA LEU A 68 14.93 3.79 -5.83
C LEU A 68 16.15 4.69 -6.05
N GLY A 69 17.09 4.26 -6.91
CA GLY A 69 18.31 5.03 -7.20
C GLY A 69 18.00 6.35 -7.90
N TRP A 70 16.95 6.36 -8.73
CA TRP A 70 16.43 7.58 -9.36
C TRP A 70 15.87 8.55 -8.33
N TYR A 71 15.02 8.06 -7.42
CA TYR A 71 14.43 8.90 -6.38
C TYR A 71 15.45 9.43 -5.37
N SER A 72 16.43 8.62 -4.97
CA SER A 72 17.50 9.05 -4.06
C SER A 72 18.43 10.07 -4.73
N THR A 73 18.79 9.86 -6.00
CA THR A 73 19.57 10.83 -6.78
C THR A 73 18.84 12.17 -6.88
N GLN A 74 17.55 12.14 -7.19
CA GLN A 74 16.71 13.35 -7.20
C GLN A 74 16.69 14.03 -5.82
N TRP A 75 16.52 13.25 -4.75
CA TRP A 75 16.53 13.76 -3.37
C TRP A 75 17.84 14.50 -3.05
N PHE A 76 19.01 13.94 -3.32
CA PHE A 76 20.29 14.62 -3.07
C PHE A 76 20.53 15.79 -4.03
N ALA A 77 20.11 15.67 -5.29
CA ALA A 77 20.24 16.74 -6.27
C ALA A 77 19.48 18.00 -5.83
N PHE A 78 18.28 17.84 -5.26
CA PHE A 78 17.53 18.96 -4.69
C PHE A 78 18.28 19.68 -3.58
N ASN A 79 19.06 18.98 -2.76
CA ASN A 79 19.88 19.64 -1.75
C ASN A 79 21.05 20.41 -2.39
N ASN A 80 21.82 19.72 -3.24
CA ASN A 80 23.14 20.16 -3.69
C ASN A 80 23.11 21.21 -4.81
N TYR A 81 22.03 21.30 -5.60
CA TYR A 81 21.95 22.23 -6.72
C TYR A 81 21.11 23.49 -6.44
N GLN A 82 21.44 24.57 -7.17
CA GLN A 82 20.68 25.84 -7.25
C GLN A 82 19.38 25.73 -8.08
N TYR A 83 19.09 24.55 -8.61
CA TYR A 83 17.90 24.25 -9.40
C TYR A 83 16.63 24.41 -8.55
N GLY A 84 15.70 25.25 -9.01
CA GLY A 84 14.38 25.41 -8.42
C GLY A 84 13.49 24.20 -8.72
N PHE A 85 12.37 24.04 -8.00
CA PHE A 85 11.45 22.91 -8.21
C PHE A 85 11.06 22.68 -9.68
N LEU A 86 10.88 23.74 -10.46
CA LEU A 86 10.46 23.65 -11.86
C LEU A 86 11.50 23.04 -12.78
N SER A 87 12.80 23.19 -12.47
CA SER A 87 13.85 22.78 -13.41
C SER A 87 14.05 21.28 -13.51
N ILE A 88 13.36 20.47 -12.70
CA ILE A 88 13.35 19.01 -12.86
C ILE A 88 12.44 18.54 -14.00
N PHE A 89 11.56 19.42 -14.48
CA PHE A 89 10.64 19.14 -15.57
C PHE A 89 11.17 19.67 -16.91
N ASP A 90 12.31 20.36 -16.89
CA ASP A 90 12.99 20.81 -18.11
C ASP A 90 13.56 19.59 -18.86
N GLU A 91 13.60 19.68 -20.20
CA GLU A 91 14.06 18.59 -21.07
C GLU A 91 15.53 18.20 -20.80
N ASP A 92 16.32 19.14 -20.27
CA ASP A 92 17.73 18.95 -19.93
C ASP A 92 17.93 18.19 -18.60
N TYR A 93 16.88 18.05 -17.77
CA TYR A 93 16.94 17.31 -16.51
C TYR A 93 16.66 15.82 -16.76
N ALA A 94 17.62 15.18 -17.40
CA ALA A 94 17.59 13.75 -17.68
C ALA A 94 18.45 13.01 -16.64
N ILE A 95 17.80 12.20 -15.79
CA ILE A 95 18.54 11.35 -14.84
C ILE A 95 18.84 10.02 -15.52
N PHE A 96 20.12 9.65 -15.57
CA PHE A 96 20.56 8.36 -16.08
C PHE A 96 20.07 7.25 -15.18
N ILE A 97 19.22 6.37 -15.73
CA ILE A 97 19.00 5.04 -15.17
C ILE A 97 19.91 4.08 -15.94
N ASN A 98 20.38 3.08 -15.21
CA ASN A 98 21.56 2.25 -15.43
C ASN A 98 21.63 1.38 -16.71
N ASP A 99 20.83 1.69 -17.72
CA ASP A 99 20.77 1.00 -19.02
C ASP A 99 20.73 2.01 -20.20
N GLY A 100 21.12 3.26 -19.98
CA GLY A 100 21.08 4.33 -20.99
C GLY A 100 19.69 4.97 -21.18
N PHE A 101 18.71 4.59 -20.36
CA PHE A 101 17.39 5.21 -20.36
C PHE A 101 17.40 6.49 -19.52
N LEU A 102 17.01 7.59 -20.17
CA LEU A 102 16.81 8.88 -19.55
C LEU A 102 15.35 8.96 -19.07
N VAL A 103 15.13 8.95 -17.76
CA VAL A 103 13.78 9.10 -17.19
C VAL A 103 13.57 10.53 -16.71
N GLN A 104 12.60 11.19 -17.34
CA GLN A 104 12.20 12.53 -17.00
C GLN A 104 11.00 12.53 -16.03
N PRO A 105 11.05 13.30 -14.92
CA PRO A 105 9.88 13.60 -14.11
C PRO A 105 8.73 14.16 -14.96
N LYS A 106 7.51 13.66 -14.76
CA LYS A 106 6.35 14.15 -15.50
C LYS A 106 5.73 15.34 -14.79
N ILE A 107 5.46 16.42 -15.53
CA ILE A 107 4.76 17.61 -14.99
C ILE A 107 3.35 17.29 -14.50
N SER A 108 2.75 16.19 -14.99
CA SER A 108 1.46 15.67 -14.53
C SER A 108 1.53 15.00 -13.15
N GLU A 109 2.72 14.79 -12.58
CA GLU A 109 2.96 14.08 -11.32
C GLU A 109 3.71 14.94 -10.28
N PRO A 110 3.29 16.20 -10.01
CA PRO A 110 4.10 17.15 -9.26
C PRO A 110 4.18 16.86 -7.75
N ILE A 111 3.21 16.11 -7.19
CA ILE A 111 3.03 16.03 -5.73
C ILE A 111 4.22 15.33 -5.05
N TYR A 112 4.63 14.18 -5.58
CA TYR A 112 5.76 13.44 -5.02
C TYR A 112 7.07 14.23 -5.15
N HIS A 113 7.30 14.84 -6.30
CA HIS A 113 8.52 15.61 -6.55
C HIS A 113 8.57 16.87 -5.68
N GLY A 114 7.42 17.54 -5.45
CA GLY A 114 7.32 18.69 -4.55
C GLY A 114 7.60 18.31 -3.10
N TYR A 115 7.10 17.15 -2.65
CA TYR A 115 7.45 16.58 -1.36
C TYR A 115 8.97 16.34 -1.23
N SER A 116 9.57 15.68 -2.22
CA SER A 116 11.01 15.39 -2.25
C SER A 116 11.83 16.68 -2.22
N TYR A 117 11.48 17.68 -3.04
CA TYR A 117 12.13 18.98 -3.06
C TYR A 117 12.10 19.68 -1.70
N PHE A 118 10.90 19.84 -1.12
CA PHE A 118 10.71 20.58 0.12
C PHE A 118 11.47 19.95 1.28
N PHE A 119 11.32 18.64 1.48
CA PHE A 119 11.96 17.98 2.61
C PHE A 119 13.46 17.75 2.39
N SER A 120 13.93 17.61 1.16
CA SER A 120 15.36 17.56 0.88
C SER A 120 16.04 18.87 1.28
N LYS A 121 15.50 20.02 0.85
CA LYS A 121 16.02 21.35 1.24
C LYS A 121 15.94 21.58 2.74
N LEU A 122 14.84 21.18 3.39
CA LEU A 122 14.65 21.38 4.84
C LEU A 122 15.61 20.55 5.69
N THR A 123 16.04 19.39 5.20
CA THR A 123 16.86 18.44 5.96
C THR A 123 18.31 18.38 5.50
N ASN A 124 18.71 19.28 4.61
CA ASN A 124 20.00 19.27 3.93
C ASN A 124 20.31 17.91 3.26
N GLY A 125 19.29 17.31 2.62
CA GLY A 125 19.40 16.01 1.96
C GLY A 125 19.55 14.83 2.90
N ASN A 126 19.09 14.90 4.17
CA ASN A 126 19.21 13.79 5.11
C ASN A 126 18.41 12.56 4.63
N TYR A 127 19.15 11.49 4.31
CA TYR A 127 18.56 10.29 3.76
C TYR A 127 17.78 9.43 4.77
N ILE A 128 18.23 9.40 6.03
CA ILE A 128 17.52 8.69 7.10
C ILE A 128 16.11 9.28 7.26
N PHE A 129 16.03 10.61 7.24
CA PHE A 129 14.75 11.30 7.28
C PHE A 129 13.86 10.88 6.11
N TYR A 130 14.37 10.91 4.88
CA TYR A 130 13.66 10.50 3.67
C TYR A 130 13.05 9.09 3.76
N THR A 131 13.86 8.08 4.13
CA THR A 131 13.42 6.69 4.25
C THR A 131 12.33 6.55 5.32
N TYR A 132 12.48 7.22 6.45
CA TYR A 132 11.50 7.20 7.54
C TYR A 132 10.18 7.84 7.13
N THR A 133 10.23 9.04 6.56
CA THR A 133 9.02 9.79 6.23
C THR A 133 8.23 9.15 5.10
N ILE A 134 8.90 8.58 4.10
CA ILE A 134 8.21 7.83 3.03
C ILE A 134 7.58 6.54 3.56
N THR A 135 8.31 5.76 4.36
CA THR A 135 7.77 4.53 4.94
C THR A 135 6.56 4.83 5.83
N LEU A 136 6.64 5.87 6.67
CA LEU A 136 5.51 6.34 7.47
C LEU A 136 4.34 6.79 6.60
N PHE A 137 4.59 7.58 5.57
CA PHE A 137 3.56 8.08 4.67
C PHE A 137 2.82 6.95 3.95
N ILE A 138 3.54 5.89 3.58
CA ILE A 138 2.97 4.73 2.87
C ILE A 138 2.11 3.85 3.77
N TYR A 139 2.59 3.53 4.98
CA TYR A 139 1.93 2.55 5.83
C TYR A 139 0.91 3.14 6.80
N LEU A 140 1.21 4.30 7.40
CA LEU A 140 0.43 4.82 8.52
C LEU A 140 -1.00 5.21 8.13
N PRO A 141 -1.24 5.96 7.03
CA PRO A 141 -2.59 6.29 6.61
C PRO A 141 -3.42 5.05 6.33
N ALA A 142 -2.81 4.04 5.69
CA ALA A 142 -3.50 2.79 5.37
C ALA A 142 -3.91 2.01 6.62
N CYS A 143 -3.02 1.86 7.59
CA CYS A 143 -3.33 1.19 8.87
C CYS A 143 -4.48 1.90 9.60
N ILE A 144 -4.44 3.24 9.67
CA ILE A 144 -5.48 4.05 10.32
C ILE A 144 -6.82 3.88 9.59
N VAL A 145 -6.84 3.97 8.27
CA VAL A 145 -8.06 3.81 7.47
C VAL A 145 -8.67 2.43 7.66
N ILE A 146 -7.86 1.36 7.54
CA ILE A 146 -8.33 -0.02 7.71
C ILE A 146 -8.94 -0.19 9.10
N TYR A 147 -8.22 0.24 10.15
CA TYR A 147 -8.74 0.20 11.52
C TYR A 147 -10.07 0.93 11.64
N LYS A 148 -10.16 2.18 11.19
CA LYS A 148 -11.38 2.99 11.33
C LYS A 148 -12.58 2.41 10.57
N ILE A 149 -12.37 1.85 9.39
CA ILE A 149 -13.43 1.17 8.64
C ILE A 149 -13.90 -0.07 9.42
N LEU A 150 -12.96 -0.91 9.88
CA LEU A 150 -13.31 -2.15 10.59
C LEU A 150 -13.98 -1.89 11.95
N ASP A 151 -13.50 -0.88 12.68
CA ASP A 151 -14.08 -0.42 13.96
C ASP A 151 -15.50 0.12 13.76
N SER A 152 -15.72 0.92 12.71
CA SER A 152 -17.06 1.43 12.38
C SER A 152 -18.05 0.32 11.99
N ALA A 153 -17.56 -0.77 11.41
CA ALA A 153 -18.33 -1.96 11.09
C ALA A 153 -18.53 -2.90 12.32
N LYS A 154 -18.06 -2.50 13.50
CA LYS A 154 -18.19 -3.21 14.78
C LYS A 154 -17.63 -4.63 14.74
N PHE A 155 -16.52 -4.83 14.04
CA PHE A 155 -15.83 -6.12 14.05
C PHE A 155 -15.14 -6.38 15.39
N SER A 156 -14.99 -7.66 15.75
CA SER A 156 -14.28 -8.05 16.96
C SER A 156 -12.81 -7.64 16.90
N GLU A 157 -12.22 -7.38 18.06
CA GLU A 157 -10.85 -6.91 18.22
C GLU A 157 -9.83 -7.88 17.61
N VAL A 158 -10.08 -9.20 17.73
CA VAL A 158 -9.27 -10.25 17.10
C VAL A 158 -9.26 -10.14 15.57
N LEU A 159 -10.42 -9.88 14.96
CA LEU A 159 -10.54 -9.76 13.50
C LEU A 159 -9.82 -8.49 13.00
N ILE A 160 -9.97 -7.39 13.73
CA ILE A 160 -9.26 -6.13 13.46
C ILE A 160 -7.75 -6.37 13.49
N ALA A 161 -7.24 -6.99 14.56
CA ALA A 161 -5.82 -7.31 14.72
C ALA A 161 -5.31 -8.21 13.58
N LEU A 162 -6.03 -9.28 13.24
CA LEU A 162 -5.68 -10.18 12.14
C LEU A 162 -5.63 -9.47 10.78
N ALA A 163 -6.61 -8.61 10.48
CA ALA A 163 -6.66 -7.87 9.22
C ALA A 163 -5.48 -6.89 9.10
N LEU A 164 -5.14 -6.20 10.21
CA LEU A 164 -4.02 -5.26 10.26
C LEU A 164 -2.66 -5.98 10.17
N MET A 165 -2.49 -7.11 10.85
CA MET A 165 -1.30 -7.95 10.71
C MET A 165 -1.13 -8.48 9.28
N PHE A 166 -2.22 -8.98 8.68
CA PHE A 166 -2.21 -9.40 7.29
C PHE A 166 -1.81 -8.23 6.38
N PHE A 167 -2.37 -7.04 6.59
CA PHE A 167 -2.04 -5.86 5.81
C PHE A 167 -0.55 -5.51 5.88
N ILE A 168 -0.01 -5.42 7.10
CA ILE A 168 1.39 -5.00 7.38
C ILE A 168 2.40 -6.05 6.90
N PHE A 169 2.18 -7.34 7.19
CA PHE A 169 3.17 -8.40 6.94
C PHE A 169 3.03 -9.07 5.58
N TYR A 170 1.81 -9.16 5.05
CA TYR A 170 1.52 -9.89 3.82
C TYR A 170 1.16 -8.97 2.66
N SER A 171 0.21 -8.07 2.88
CA SER A 171 -0.41 -7.31 1.79
C SER A 171 0.57 -6.33 1.16
N MET A 172 1.16 -5.46 1.98
CA MET A 172 2.14 -4.48 1.53
C MET A 172 3.51 -5.14 1.32
N LYS A 173 4.05 -5.02 0.11
CA LYS A 173 5.38 -5.53 -0.22
C LYS A 173 6.45 -4.54 0.19
N PHE A 174 6.84 -4.56 1.47
CA PHE A 174 7.91 -3.68 1.97
C PHE A 174 9.19 -3.82 1.13
N THR A 175 9.51 -5.03 0.63
CA THR A 175 10.68 -5.30 -0.23
C THR A 175 10.70 -4.48 -1.52
N ASN A 176 9.54 -4.27 -2.16
CA ASN A 176 9.43 -3.56 -3.43
C ASN A 176 8.91 -2.13 -3.28
N MET A 177 8.58 -1.69 -2.06
CA MET A 177 8.01 -0.37 -1.80
C MET A 177 8.86 0.76 -2.38
N PHE A 178 10.18 0.67 -2.16
CA PHE A 178 11.14 1.67 -2.60
C PHE A 178 11.42 1.68 -4.11
N ASN A 179 10.99 0.64 -4.84
CA ASN A 179 11.07 0.65 -6.32
C ASN A 179 9.80 1.21 -6.96
N MET A 180 8.74 1.42 -6.18
CA MET A 180 7.46 1.90 -6.68
C MET A 180 6.92 3.00 -5.77
N ILE A 181 7.82 3.86 -5.26
CA ILE A 181 7.51 4.87 -4.24
C ILE A 181 6.31 5.72 -4.65
N ARG A 182 6.30 6.23 -5.89
CA ARG A 182 5.18 7.06 -6.37
C ARG A 182 3.85 6.32 -6.37
N HIS A 183 3.84 5.03 -6.73
CA HIS A 183 2.64 4.20 -6.68
C HIS A 183 2.16 3.99 -5.26
N TYR A 184 3.06 3.68 -4.32
CA TYR A 184 2.68 3.49 -2.93
C TYR A 184 2.28 4.81 -2.25
N CYS A 185 2.94 5.93 -2.54
CA CYS A 185 2.52 7.25 -2.08
C CYS A 185 1.13 7.61 -2.63
N SER A 186 0.89 7.41 -3.92
CA SER A 186 -0.43 7.60 -4.51
C SER A 186 -1.48 6.65 -3.90
N GLY A 187 -1.10 5.38 -3.65
CA GLY A 187 -1.92 4.38 -2.98
C GLY A 187 -2.37 4.79 -1.57
N SER A 188 -1.53 5.55 -0.84
CA SER A 188 -1.89 6.11 0.46
C SER A 188 -2.97 7.18 0.35
N PHE A 189 -2.93 8.02 -0.69
CA PHE A 189 -4.02 8.95 -0.98
C PHE A 189 -5.26 8.23 -1.52
N LEU A 190 -5.12 7.14 -2.27
CA LEU A 190 -6.24 6.32 -2.73
C LEU A 190 -6.96 5.64 -1.56
N ILE A 191 -6.25 5.11 -0.57
CA ILE A 191 -6.92 4.49 0.59
C ILE A 191 -7.62 5.54 1.47
N ILE A 192 -7.07 6.77 1.58
CA ILE A 192 -7.77 7.91 2.20
C ILE A 192 -9.03 8.31 1.38
N THR A 193 -8.94 8.30 0.06
CA THR A 193 -10.08 8.56 -0.83
C THR A 193 -11.20 7.54 -0.59
N LEU A 194 -10.83 6.25 -0.53
CA LEU A 194 -11.74 5.16 -0.22
C LEU A 194 -12.40 5.33 1.15
N PHE A 195 -11.64 5.75 2.17
CA PHE A 195 -12.17 6.06 3.50
C PHE A 195 -13.27 7.12 3.43
N PHE A 196 -13.03 8.25 2.77
CA PHE A 196 -14.03 9.30 2.69
C PHE A 196 -15.24 8.91 1.86
N LEU A 197 -15.08 8.11 0.80
CA LEU A 197 -16.22 7.56 0.06
C LEU A 197 -17.02 6.55 0.89
N TYR A 198 -16.35 5.74 1.72
CA TYR A 198 -17.02 4.82 2.62
C TYR A 198 -17.97 5.56 3.58
N PHE A 199 -17.52 6.70 4.14
CA PHE A 199 -18.30 7.57 5.03
C PHE A 199 -19.08 8.70 4.33
N ASP A 200 -19.28 8.61 3.01
CA ASP A 200 -20.09 9.55 2.21
C ASP A 200 -19.62 11.02 2.27
N LYS A 201 -18.31 11.24 2.46
CA LYS A 201 -17.66 12.56 2.48
C LYS A 201 -17.02 12.87 1.12
N ILE A 202 -17.87 13.01 0.10
CA ILE A 202 -17.46 13.14 -1.32
C ILE A 202 -16.44 14.27 -1.54
N ARG A 203 -16.61 15.44 -0.91
CA ARG A 203 -15.70 16.58 -1.11
C ARG A 203 -14.25 16.25 -0.77
N PHE A 204 -14.03 15.57 0.37
CA PHE A 204 -12.69 15.13 0.78
C PHE A 204 -12.19 13.99 -0.11
N ALA A 205 -13.07 13.07 -0.52
CA ALA A 205 -12.70 12.03 -1.47
C ALA A 205 -12.22 12.60 -2.81
N ILE A 206 -12.89 13.60 -3.37
CA ILE A 206 -12.45 14.27 -4.61
C ILE A 206 -11.08 14.92 -4.39
N PHE A 207 -10.90 15.66 -3.30
CA PHE A 207 -9.63 16.31 -2.98
C PHE A 207 -8.46 15.31 -2.92
N PHE A 208 -8.61 14.23 -2.14
CA PHE A 208 -7.56 13.21 -2.03
C PHE A 208 -7.40 12.38 -3.31
N GLY A 209 -8.46 12.17 -4.09
CA GLY A 209 -8.42 11.47 -5.37
C GLY A 209 -7.67 12.26 -6.45
N VAL A 210 -7.83 13.59 -6.46
CA VAL A 210 -7.03 14.50 -7.29
C VAL A 210 -5.57 14.47 -6.85
N ILE A 211 -5.28 14.55 -5.55
CA ILE A 211 -3.89 14.48 -5.05
C ILE A 211 -3.24 13.13 -5.41
N ALA A 212 -3.97 12.01 -5.29
CA ALA A 212 -3.49 10.69 -5.68
C ALA A 212 -3.11 10.66 -7.18
N SER A 213 -3.97 11.23 -8.02
CA SER A 213 -3.78 11.30 -9.47
C SER A 213 -2.60 12.18 -9.88
N LEU A 214 -2.39 13.30 -9.15
CA LEU A 214 -1.23 14.18 -9.31
C LEU A 214 0.05 13.66 -8.63
N THR A 215 -0.04 12.57 -7.87
CA THR A 215 1.12 11.85 -7.34
C THR A 215 1.61 10.80 -8.33
N HIS A 216 0.67 10.11 -8.99
CA HIS A 216 0.96 9.15 -10.03
C HIS A 216 -0.25 8.99 -10.97
N ASN A 217 -0.02 9.11 -12.28
CA ASN A 217 -1.09 9.20 -13.27
C ASN A 217 -2.01 7.96 -13.31
N ALA A 218 -1.49 6.76 -13.10
CA ALA A 218 -2.28 5.52 -13.10
C ALA A 218 -3.37 5.49 -12.01
N ALA A 219 -3.26 6.33 -10.97
CA ALA A 219 -4.29 6.43 -9.94
C ALA A 219 -5.61 7.03 -10.45
N VAL A 220 -5.60 7.77 -11.58
CA VAL A 220 -6.81 8.34 -12.20
C VAL A 220 -7.86 7.27 -12.46
N VAL A 221 -7.44 6.13 -13.01
CA VAL A 221 -8.34 5.01 -13.35
C VAL A 221 -8.94 4.39 -12.09
N VAL A 222 -8.10 4.21 -11.05
CA VAL A 222 -8.53 3.67 -9.75
C VAL A 222 -9.54 4.61 -9.09
N CYS A 223 -9.29 5.91 -9.11
CA CYS A 223 -10.22 6.95 -8.64
C CYS A 223 -11.55 6.90 -9.41
N ALA A 224 -11.51 6.84 -10.75
CA ALA A 224 -12.72 6.78 -11.56
C ALA A 224 -13.59 5.57 -11.19
N ILE A 225 -12.97 4.40 -11.01
CA ILE A 225 -13.65 3.18 -10.55
C ILE A 225 -14.27 3.38 -9.17
N TYR A 226 -13.57 4.01 -8.23
CA TYR A 226 -14.15 4.31 -6.92
C TYR A 226 -15.42 5.16 -7.01
N PHE A 227 -15.43 6.18 -7.85
CA PHE A 227 -16.61 7.04 -8.02
C PHE A 227 -17.76 6.31 -8.71
N VAL A 228 -17.48 5.42 -9.67
CA VAL A 228 -18.52 4.54 -10.24
C VAL A 228 -19.09 3.61 -9.19
N VAL A 229 -18.25 2.94 -8.40
CA VAL A 229 -18.70 2.08 -7.30
C VAL A 229 -19.51 2.88 -6.28
N TYR A 230 -19.06 4.08 -5.93
CA TYR A 230 -19.77 4.97 -5.03
C TYR A 230 -21.19 5.28 -5.54
N TYR A 231 -21.30 5.71 -6.81
CA TYR A 231 -22.59 6.04 -7.41
C TYR A 231 -23.53 4.83 -7.48
N VAL A 232 -23.01 3.66 -7.85
CA VAL A 232 -23.79 2.41 -7.91
C VAL A 232 -24.26 1.97 -6.51
N THR A 233 -23.42 2.14 -5.49
CA THR A 233 -23.72 1.70 -4.13
C THR A 233 -24.65 2.65 -3.38
N ALA A 234 -24.66 3.94 -3.72
CA ALA A 234 -25.50 4.98 -3.13
C ALA A 234 -27.01 4.80 -3.40
N SER A 235 -27.41 4.05 -4.44
CA SER A 235 -28.82 3.76 -4.73
C SER A 235 -29.33 2.61 -3.85
N ASP A 236 -30.16 2.88 -2.86
CA ASP A 236 -30.68 1.85 -1.92
C ASP A 236 -31.72 0.90 -2.55
N GLU A 237 -32.36 1.30 -3.64
CA GLU A 237 -33.50 0.58 -4.23
C GLU A 237 -33.09 -0.70 -4.99
N ARG A 238 -31.81 -0.84 -5.37
CA ARG A 238 -31.35 -1.93 -6.23
C ARG A 238 -30.87 -3.14 -5.42
N SER A 239 -31.23 -4.34 -5.89
CA SER A 239 -30.71 -5.59 -5.32
C SER A 239 -29.17 -5.66 -5.45
N ASN A 240 -28.51 -6.32 -4.48
CA ASN A 240 -27.04 -6.46 -4.50
C ASN A 240 -26.53 -7.13 -5.78
N ARG A 241 -27.31 -8.03 -6.40
CA ARG A 241 -26.92 -8.70 -7.66
C ARG A 241 -26.78 -7.69 -8.80
N TYR A 242 -27.73 -6.76 -8.94
CA TYR A 242 -27.65 -5.70 -9.94
C TYR A 242 -26.52 -4.71 -9.62
N LYS A 243 -26.29 -4.37 -8.35
CA LYS A 243 -25.15 -3.54 -7.95
C LYS A 243 -23.82 -4.17 -8.37
N ILE A 244 -23.63 -5.48 -8.14
CA ILE A 244 -22.43 -6.21 -8.60
C ILE A 244 -22.29 -6.11 -10.11
N LEU A 245 -23.36 -6.39 -10.87
CA LEU A 245 -23.33 -6.32 -12.33
C LEU A 245 -22.92 -4.93 -12.83
N TYR A 246 -23.52 -3.87 -12.28
CA TYR A 246 -23.18 -2.50 -12.65
C TYR A 246 -21.75 -2.11 -12.27
N VAL A 247 -21.23 -2.57 -11.13
CA VAL A 247 -19.83 -2.36 -10.75
C VAL A 247 -18.90 -3.05 -11.75
N VAL A 248 -19.18 -4.30 -12.13
CA VAL A 248 -18.38 -5.04 -13.11
C VAL A 248 -18.41 -4.34 -14.47
N MET A 249 -19.60 -4.01 -14.99
CA MET A 249 -19.75 -3.32 -16.27
C MET A 249 -19.10 -1.94 -16.26
N GLY A 250 -19.30 -1.15 -15.20
CA GLY A 250 -18.73 0.19 -15.10
C GLY A 250 -17.21 0.18 -14.97
N SER A 251 -16.66 -0.74 -14.18
CA SER A 251 -15.19 -0.90 -14.04
C SER A 251 -14.56 -1.40 -15.34
N ALA A 252 -15.22 -2.32 -16.04
CA ALA A 252 -14.80 -2.78 -17.36
C ALA A 252 -14.82 -1.66 -18.40
N ALA A 253 -15.91 -0.87 -18.45
CA ALA A 253 -16.03 0.26 -19.37
C ALA A 253 -14.95 1.32 -19.14
N ILE A 254 -14.67 1.68 -17.88
CA ILE A 254 -13.56 2.59 -17.54
C ILE A 254 -12.22 2.01 -17.99
N SER A 255 -11.98 0.73 -17.72
CA SER A 255 -10.70 0.08 -18.06
C SER A 255 -10.49 0.07 -19.58
N ILE A 256 -11.53 -0.27 -20.36
CA ILE A 256 -11.51 -0.25 -21.83
C ILE A 256 -11.28 1.19 -22.34
N LEU A 257 -12.04 2.17 -21.84
CA LEU A 257 -11.90 3.56 -22.26
C LEU A 257 -10.48 4.08 -22.01
N TYR A 258 -9.91 3.77 -20.85
CA TYR A 258 -8.55 4.16 -20.50
C TYR A 258 -7.52 3.55 -21.47
N LEU A 259 -7.63 2.25 -21.77
CA LEU A 259 -6.75 1.60 -22.74
C LEU A 259 -6.90 2.23 -24.13
N LEU A 260 -8.13 2.47 -24.59
CA LEU A 260 -8.38 3.10 -25.90
C LEU A 260 -7.77 4.50 -25.99
N VAL A 261 -7.97 5.34 -24.97
CA VAL A 261 -7.37 6.68 -24.92
C VAL A 261 -5.85 6.59 -24.91
N TYR A 262 -5.29 5.65 -24.14
CA TYR A 262 -3.85 5.46 -24.07
C TYR A 262 -3.28 5.07 -25.44
N TYR A 263 -3.81 4.02 -26.08
CA TYR A 263 -3.34 3.57 -27.40
C TYR A 263 -3.58 4.59 -28.52
N ALA A 264 -4.61 5.44 -28.41
CA ALA A 264 -4.84 6.53 -29.35
C ALA A 264 -3.84 7.69 -29.18
N THR A 265 -3.31 7.88 -27.97
CA THR A 265 -2.43 9.02 -27.65
C THR A 265 -0.94 8.65 -27.71
N PHE A 266 -0.59 7.40 -27.40
CA PHE A 266 0.78 6.92 -27.32
C PHE A 266 1.00 5.78 -28.32
N THR A 267 1.89 6.01 -29.30
CA THR A 267 2.16 5.09 -30.42
C THR A 267 3.23 4.03 -30.12
N ASN A 268 4.12 4.28 -29.15
CA ASN A 268 5.20 3.36 -28.78
C ASN A 268 4.90 2.73 -27.43
N TYR A 269 4.48 1.47 -27.43
CA TYR A 269 4.38 0.67 -26.23
C TYR A 269 5.73 -0.01 -25.98
N GLU A 270 6.44 0.41 -24.95
CA GLU A 270 7.50 -0.42 -24.40
C GLU A 270 6.84 -1.55 -23.60
N GLU A 271 7.02 -2.79 -24.06
CA GLU A 271 6.82 -3.97 -23.22
C GLU A 271 7.84 -3.90 -22.08
N LEU A 272 7.50 -3.17 -21.03
CA LEU A 272 8.22 -3.24 -19.77
C LEU A 272 7.87 -4.60 -19.16
N ASP A 273 8.72 -5.59 -19.40
CA ASP A 273 8.75 -6.85 -18.65
C ASP A 273 9.27 -6.54 -17.22
N ASP A 274 8.45 -5.78 -16.51
CA ASP A 274 8.59 -5.49 -15.11
C ASP A 274 8.42 -6.83 -14.38
N ARG A 275 9.54 -7.50 -14.05
CA ARG A 275 9.64 -8.80 -13.35
C ARG A 275 8.67 -8.85 -12.17
N GLY A 276 7.44 -9.23 -12.49
CA GLY A 276 6.29 -9.03 -11.64
C GLY A 276 6.16 -10.18 -10.67
N SER A 277 5.72 -9.85 -9.45
CA SER A 277 5.29 -10.77 -8.38
C SER A 277 5.22 -12.25 -8.79
N GLY A 278 6.10 -13.08 -8.22
CA GLY A 278 6.20 -14.50 -8.55
C GLY A 278 4.84 -15.20 -8.60
N ILE A 279 4.70 -16.17 -9.51
CA ILE A 279 3.44 -16.87 -9.82
C ILE A 279 2.69 -17.38 -8.57
N LEU A 280 3.43 -17.82 -7.55
CA LEU A 280 2.89 -18.29 -6.29
C LEU A 280 2.05 -17.22 -5.55
N PHE A 281 2.47 -15.96 -5.59
CA PHE A 281 1.72 -14.85 -4.98
C PHE A 281 0.43 -14.54 -5.74
N LYS A 282 0.48 -14.62 -7.08
CA LYS A 282 -0.73 -14.45 -7.91
C LYS A 282 -1.75 -15.56 -7.63
N LEU A 283 -1.29 -16.81 -7.49
CA LEU A 283 -2.15 -17.94 -7.13
C LEU A 283 -2.78 -17.77 -5.75
N LEU A 284 -2.02 -17.29 -4.76
CA LEU A 284 -2.55 -17.01 -3.43
C LEU A 284 -3.60 -15.89 -3.47
N ASP A 285 -3.38 -14.83 -4.26
CA ASP A 285 -4.38 -13.78 -4.45
C ASP A 285 -5.67 -14.29 -5.11
N VAL A 286 -5.57 -15.16 -6.11
CA VAL A 286 -6.72 -15.83 -6.71
C VAL A 286 -7.47 -16.66 -5.66
N ALA A 287 -6.75 -17.42 -4.82
CA ALA A 287 -7.36 -18.17 -3.73
C ALA A 287 -8.09 -17.26 -2.74
N ILE A 288 -7.49 -16.12 -2.37
CA ILE A 288 -8.13 -15.11 -1.52
C ILE A 288 -9.41 -14.59 -2.16
N VAL A 289 -9.39 -14.25 -3.44
CA VAL A 289 -10.58 -13.77 -4.17
C VAL A 289 -11.68 -14.84 -4.14
N LEU A 290 -11.39 -16.07 -4.55
CA LEU A 290 -12.38 -17.16 -4.60
C LEU A 290 -12.97 -17.48 -3.22
N LEU A 291 -12.13 -17.60 -2.20
CA LEU A 291 -12.58 -17.87 -0.82
C LEU A 291 -13.38 -16.69 -0.26
N SER A 292 -13.02 -15.46 -0.61
CA SER A 292 -13.76 -14.27 -0.16
C SER A 292 -15.15 -14.17 -0.82
N ILE A 293 -15.31 -14.61 -2.08
CA ILE A 293 -16.62 -14.71 -2.74
C ILE A 293 -17.52 -15.69 -1.99
N PHE A 294 -17.00 -16.89 -1.70
CA PHE A 294 -17.74 -17.88 -0.92
C PHE A 294 -18.12 -17.35 0.47
N ALA A 295 -17.16 -16.75 1.17
CA ALA A 295 -17.39 -16.17 2.48
C ALA A 295 -18.42 -15.03 2.46
N TYR A 296 -18.42 -14.19 1.42
CA TYR A 296 -19.43 -13.15 1.21
C TYR A 296 -20.84 -13.74 1.01
N MET A 297 -20.97 -14.80 0.21
CA MET A 297 -22.27 -15.43 -0.09
C MET A 297 -22.96 -16.05 1.14
N VAL A 298 -22.18 -16.59 2.09
CA VAL A 298 -22.71 -17.29 3.27
C VAL A 298 -22.89 -16.34 4.46
N ARG A 299 -22.37 -15.10 4.39
CA ARG A 299 -22.44 -14.15 5.50
C ARG A 299 -23.80 -13.46 5.60
N ARG A 300 -24.12 -13.02 6.82
CA ARG A 300 -25.15 -12.00 7.06
C ARG A 300 -24.68 -10.65 6.53
N LYS A 301 -25.64 -9.85 6.03
CA LYS A 301 -25.42 -8.48 5.59
C LYS A 301 -24.77 -7.63 6.68
N SER A 302 -23.89 -6.73 6.28
CA SER A 302 -23.14 -5.83 7.16
C SER A 302 -22.90 -4.49 6.48
N THR A 303 -22.67 -3.44 7.27
CA THR A 303 -22.20 -2.13 6.78
C THR A 303 -20.86 -2.20 6.07
N PHE A 304 -20.06 -3.25 6.31
CA PHE A 304 -18.81 -3.49 5.58
C PHE A 304 -19.03 -3.91 4.13
N ASP A 305 -20.23 -4.35 3.74
CA ASP A 305 -20.50 -4.86 2.39
C ASP A 305 -20.33 -3.79 1.29
N LYS A 306 -20.33 -2.50 1.66
CA LYS A 306 -19.91 -1.42 0.75
C LYS A 306 -18.49 -1.62 0.24
N MET A 307 -17.56 -2.08 1.08
CA MET A 307 -16.15 -2.35 0.72
C MET A 307 -16.00 -3.49 -0.27
N TRP A 308 -16.92 -4.46 -0.26
CA TRP A 308 -16.92 -5.57 -1.21
C TRP A 308 -17.08 -5.10 -2.65
N PHE A 309 -17.93 -4.10 -2.90
CA PHE A 309 -18.11 -3.54 -4.23
C PHE A 309 -16.85 -2.83 -4.74
N TYR A 310 -16.13 -2.11 -3.85
CA TYR A 310 -14.83 -1.52 -4.21
C TYR A 310 -13.82 -2.61 -4.55
N TYR A 311 -13.76 -3.67 -3.75
CA TYR A 311 -12.87 -4.81 -3.99
C TYR A 311 -13.14 -5.48 -5.35
N ILE A 312 -14.41 -5.70 -5.71
CA ILE A 312 -14.78 -6.23 -7.04
C ILE A 312 -14.32 -5.28 -8.15
N GLY A 313 -14.57 -3.98 -8.04
CA GLY A 313 -14.19 -3.01 -9.07
C GLY A 313 -12.68 -3.02 -9.34
N ILE A 314 -11.87 -3.12 -8.29
CA ILE A 314 -10.41 -3.23 -8.39
C ILE A 314 -9.97 -4.58 -8.97
N ILE A 315 -10.61 -5.69 -8.59
CA ILE A 315 -10.31 -7.00 -9.20
C ILE A 315 -10.57 -6.97 -10.71
N VAL A 316 -11.69 -6.39 -11.14
CA VAL A 316 -12.03 -6.27 -12.56
C VAL A 316 -10.94 -5.47 -13.28
N LEU A 317 -10.50 -4.33 -12.72
CA LEU A 317 -9.37 -3.56 -13.26
C LEU A 317 -8.12 -4.43 -13.42
N ILE A 318 -7.71 -5.14 -12.37
CA ILE A 318 -6.50 -5.98 -12.40
C ILE A 318 -6.62 -7.08 -13.44
N CYS A 319 -7.78 -7.74 -13.54
CA CYS A 319 -8.02 -8.74 -14.57
C CYS A 319 -7.85 -8.14 -15.97
N PHE A 320 -8.41 -6.95 -16.25
CA PHE A 320 -8.26 -6.27 -17.54
C PHE A 320 -6.80 -5.90 -17.83
N MET A 321 -6.10 -5.30 -16.87
CA MET A 321 -4.70 -4.91 -17.03
C MET A 321 -3.82 -6.15 -17.23
N HIS A 322 -4.12 -7.26 -16.55
CA HIS A 322 -3.41 -8.52 -16.73
C HIS A 322 -3.68 -9.16 -18.10
N THR A 323 -4.94 -9.29 -18.53
CA THR A 323 -5.27 -9.91 -19.82
C THR A 323 -4.77 -9.13 -21.03
N THR A 324 -4.59 -7.82 -20.89
CA THR A 324 -4.08 -6.94 -21.95
C THR A 324 -2.58 -6.70 -21.87
N ASN A 325 -1.89 -7.31 -20.90
CA ASN A 325 -0.47 -7.06 -20.60
C ASN A 325 -0.13 -5.58 -20.34
N PHE A 326 -1.13 -4.75 -20.00
CA PHE A 326 -0.96 -3.32 -19.84
C PHE A 326 -0.57 -2.95 -18.41
N LEU A 327 0.65 -2.43 -18.22
CA LEU A 327 1.16 -1.86 -16.95
C LEU A 327 0.79 -2.70 -15.70
N GLN A 328 0.89 -4.03 -15.81
CA GLN A 328 0.36 -4.96 -14.82
C GLN A 328 0.92 -4.70 -13.42
N LEU A 329 2.23 -4.45 -13.32
CA LEU A 329 2.92 -4.26 -12.05
C LEU A 329 2.38 -3.04 -11.29
N ARG A 330 2.14 -1.93 -12.00
CA ARG A 330 1.68 -0.66 -11.43
C ARG A 330 0.31 -0.79 -10.77
N TYR A 331 -0.63 -1.45 -11.46
CA TYR A 331 -1.97 -1.68 -10.92
C TYR A 331 -2.00 -2.78 -9.86
N TYR A 332 -1.11 -3.75 -9.96
CA TYR A 332 -0.96 -4.77 -8.93
C TYR A 332 -0.35 -4.20 -7.62
N ALA A 333 0.48 -3.15 -7.69
CA ALA A 333 0.94 -2.43 -6.51
C ALA A 333 -0.22 -1.73 -5.77
N TYR A 334 -1.19 -1.15 -6.49
CA TYR A 334 -2.39 -0.62 -5.85
C TYR A 334 -3.23 -1.71 -5.18
N PHE A 335 -3.26 -2.93 -5.74
CA PHE A 335 -3.99 -4.05 -5.15
C PHE A 335 -3.50 -4.43 -3.74
N ASP A 336 -2.22 -4.19 -3.43
CA ASP A 336 -1.67 -4.39 -2.09
C ASP A 336 -2.46 -3.60 -1.02
N TYR A 337 -3.12 -2.50 -1.37
CA TYR A 337 -3.99 -1.74 -0.46
C TYR A 337 -5.38 -2.32 -0.23
N PHE A 338 -5.78 -3.36 -0.97
CA PHE A 338 -7.15 -3.90 -0.95
C PHE A 338 -7.26 -5.36 -0.57
N ARG A 339 -6.18 -6.17 -0.62
CA ARG A 339 -6.26 -7.61 -0.28
C ARG A 339 -6.87 -7.88 1.10
N TRP A 340 -6.69 -6.95 2.05
CA TRP A 340 -7.26 -7.04 3.39
C TRP A 340 -8.79 -7.15 3.37
N ILE A 341 -9.48 -6.58 2.38
CA ILE A 341 -10.94 -6.63 2.26
C ILE A 341 -11.40 -8.08 2.10
N GLY A 342 -10.79 -8.83 1.16
CA GLY A 342 -11.08 -10.25 0.95
C GLY A 342 -10.79 -11.09 2.20
N LEU A 343 -9.67 -10.82 2.87
CA LEU A 343 -9.30 -11.50 4.11
C LEU A 343 -10.24 -11.23 5.28
N VAL A 344 -10.83 -10.03 5.39
CA VAL A 344 -11.83 -9.75 6.43
C VAL A 344 -13.04 -10.68 6.28
N TYR A 345 -13.48 -10.97 5.05
CA TYR A 345 -14.54 -11.94 4.82
C TYR A 345 -14.14 -13.35 5.23
N ILE A 346 -12.95 -13.80 4.81
CA ILE A 346 -12.42 -15.13 5.13
C ILE A 346 -12.25 -15.31 6.64
N PHE A 347 -11.55 -14.39 7.31
CA PHE A 347 -11.36 -14.44 8.76
C PHE A 347 -12.67 -14.29 9.53
N SER A 348 -13.61 -13.46 9.05
CA SER A 348 -14.94 -13.38 9.66
C SER A 348 -15.68 -14.71 9.61
N LEU A 349 -15.49 -15.54 8.57
CA LEU A 349 -16.07 -16.87 8.48
C LEU A 349 -15.35 -17.85 9.43
N ILE A 350 -14.02 -17.88 9.39
CA ILE A 350 -13.20 -18.76 10.23
C ILE A 350 -13.46 -18.51 11.73
N LEU A 351 -13.48 -17.25 12.16
CA LEU A 351 -13.70 -16.88 13.57
C LEU A 351 -15.12 -17.18 14.07
N ARG A 352 -16.08 -17.50 13.20
CA ARG A 352 -17.40 -18.02 13.62
C ARG A 352 -17.33 -19.48 14.04
N VAL A 353 -16.45 -20.25 13.42
CA VAL A 353 -16.32 -21.70 13.64
C VAL A 353 -15.28 -22.01 14.72
N VAL A 354 -14.19 -21.24 14.74
CA VAL A 354 -13.09 -21.45 15.69
C VAL A 354 -13.48 -21.00 17.10
N ARG A 355 -13.52 -21.94 18.05
CA ARG A 355 -13.76 -21.67 19.47
C ARG A 355 -12.59 -20.95 20.15
N LEU A 356 -11.36 -21.39 19.88
CA LEU A 356 -10.13 -20.85 20.48
C LEU A 356 -9.55 -19.71 19.65
N LYS A 357 -10.25 -18.56 19.63
CA LYS A 357 -9.89 -17.39 18.81
C LYS A 357 -8.47 -16.87 19.08
N LEU A 358 -8.05 -16.84 20.35
CA LEU A 358 -6.71 -16.40 20.73
C LEU A 358 -5.61 -17.36 20.25
N LEU A 359 -5.85 -18.67 20.28
CA LEU A 359 -4.90 -19.65 19.74
C LEU A 359 -4.74 -19.48 18.22
N PHE A 360 -5.86 -19.34 17.51
CA PHE A 360 -5.83 -19.07 16.07
C PHE A 360 -5.10 -17.76 15.75
N PHE A 361 -5.33 -16.73 16.57
CA PHE A 361 -4.59 -15.48 16.46
C PHE A 361 -3.08 -15.67 16.62
N SER A 362 -2.63 -16.37 17.67
CA SER A 362 -1.20 -16.63 17.91
C SER A 362 -0.55 -17.44 16.79
N LEU A 363 -1.24 -18.47 16.27
CA LEU A 363 -0.77 -19.24 15.12
C LEU A 363 -0.67 -18.38 13.86
N SER A 364 -1.65 -17.50 13.62
CA SER A 364 -1.63 -16.56 12.49
C SER A 364 -0.48 -15.56 12.62
N LEU A 365 -0.20 -15.09 13.84
CA LEU A 365 0.94 -14.20 14.11
C LEU A 365 2.26 -14.86 13.74
N ILE A 366 2.49 -16.10 14.17
CA ILE A 366 3.68 -16.86 13.83
C ILE A 366 3.78 -17.04 12.31
N ALA A 367 2.67 -17.43 11.65
CA ALA A 367 2.64 -17.62 10.21
C ALA A 367 2.99 -16.33 9.43
N PHE A 368 2.48 -15.17 9.85
CA PHE A 368 2.81 -13.89 9.21
C PHE A 368 4.25 -13.45 9.44
N ILE A 369 4.80 -13.70 10.64
CA ILE A 369 6.21 -13.41 10.92
C ILE A 369 7.13 -14.31 10.07
N LEU A 370 6.80 -15.61 9.98
CA LEU A 370 7.53 -16.54 9.11
C LEU A 370 7.42 -16.15 7.63
N PHE A 371 6.26 -15.67 7.20
CA PHE A 371 6.07 -15.17 5.85
C PHE A 371 6.90 -13.91 5.57
N LEU A 372 6.95 -12.97 6.53
CA LEU A 372 7.80 -11.79 6.44
C LEU A 372 9.29 -12.19 6.33
N TRP A 373 9.73 -13.14 7.15
CA TRP A 373 11.08 -13.69 7.09
C TRP A 373 11.38 -14.34 5.74
N TYR A 374 10.47 -15.19 5.24
CA TYR A 374 10.59 -15.81 3.92
C TYR A 374 10.70 -14.77 2.81
N ARG A 375 9.89 -13.69 2.86
CA ARG A 375 9.96 -12.59 1.89
C ARG A 375 11.30 -11.87 1.89
N ILE A 376 11.90 -11.62 3.05
CA ILE A 376 13.25 -11.05 3.13
C ILE A 376 14.24 -12.00 2.45
N TYR A 377 14.15 -13.28 2.77
CA TYR A 377 15.08 -14.31 2.27
C TYR A 377 15.03 -14.49 0.74
N ILE A 378 13.84 -14.42 0.13
CA ILE A 378 13.68 -14.54 -1.33
C ILE A 378 13.69 -13.21 -2.08
N SER A 379 13.91 -12.09 -1.39
CA SER A 379 13.89 -10.78 -2.01
C SER A 379 15.09 -10.63 -2.94
N ASP A 380 14.90 -9.96 -4.08
CA ASP A 380 16.01 -9.54 -4.96
C ASP A 380 16.89 -8.43 -4.32
N PHE A 381 16.67 -8.13 -3.04
CA PHE A 381 17.33 -7.06 -2.30
C PHE A 381 18.14 -7.65 -1.17
N ASP A 382 19.39 -7.24 -1.06
CA ASP A 382 20.20 -7.53 0.11
C ASP A 382 19.86 -6.54 1.23
N PHE A 383 19.43 -7.07 2.37
CA PHE A 383 19.15 -6.29 3.58
C PHE A 383 20.36 -6.25 4.53
N ASN A 384 21.50 -6.87 4.18
CA ASN A 384 22.73 -6.90 4.96
C ASN A 384 22.53 -7.41 6.40
N GLY A 385 21.77 -8.51 6.56
CA GLY A 385 21.53 -9.09 7.87
C GLY A 385 20.39 -10.12 7.92
N MET A 386 20.39 -10.90 9.00
CA MET A 386 19.28 -11.80 9.35
C MET A 386 18.10 -11.00 9.91
N PHE A 387 16.88 -11.50 9.75
CA PHE A 387 15.66 -10.80 10.17
C PHE A 387 15.65 -10.32 11.63
N HIS A 388 16.24 -11.08 12.56
CA HIS A 388 16.31 -10.68 13.97
C HIS A 388 17.27 -9.51 14.21
N HIS A 389 18.18 -9.18 13.27
CA HIS A 389 19.03 -8.00 13.38
C HIS A 389 18.23 -6.69 13.36
N TYR A 390 17.04 -6.69 12.76
CA TYR A 390 16.20 -5.49 12.65
C TYR A 390 15.29 -5.28 13.86
N PHE A 391 15.21 -6.25 14.79
CA PHE A 391 14.33 -6.17 15.96
C PHE A 391 14.71 -5.03 16.91
N PHE A 392 15.97 -4.60 16.83
CA PHE A 392 16.49 -3.41 17.49
C PHE A 392 16.94 -2.41 16.43
N ILE A 393 16.72 -1.12 16.69
CA ILE A 393 17.31 -0.07 15.85
C ILE A 393 18.79 0.04 16.24
N LYS A 394 19.69 -0.21 15.27
CA LYS A 394 21.12 0.04 15.44
C LYS A 394 21.38 1.51 15.11
N PHE A 395 21.96 2.25 16.05
CA PHE A 395 22.39 3.63 15.86
C PHE A 395 23.74 3.69 15.15
#